data_AF-A0A7C5ZL74-F1
#
_entry.id   AF-A0A7C5ZL74-F1
#
_cell.length_a   1.000
_cell.length_b   1.000
_cell.length_c   1.000
_cell.angle_alpha   90.00
_cell.angle_beta   90.00
_cell.angle_gamma   90.00
#
_symmetry.space_group_name_H-M   'P 1'
#
loop_
_entity.id
_entity.type
_entity.pdbx_description
1 polymer ?
#
loop_
_entity_poly.entity_id
_entity_poly.type
_entity_poly.pdbx_seq_one_letter_code
_entity_poly.pdbx_strand_id
1 'polypeptide(L)' 'MRTQAQKVRCKYCGIQLAEQDETGLMIRRNDLEAHYAGPGLVSIRCYRPSCRRLNVVRIPTAKAPGGAAA' A
#
# COMPACT_ATOMS: atom_id res chain seq x y z
N MET A 1 -9.27 -11.49 13.65
CA MET A 1 -8.44 -12.10 12.59
C MET A 1 -7.45 -11.04 12.15
N ARG A 2 -6.13 -11.26 12.25
CA ARG A 2 -5.14 -10.27 11.76
C ARG A 2 -5.11 -10.37 10.24
N THR A 3 -5.69 -9.40 9.55
CA THR A 3 -5.55 -9.31 8.10
C THR A 3 -4.07 -9.09 7.79
N GLN A 4 -3.45 -10.07 7.13
CA GLN A 4 -2.02 -10.08 6.88
C GLN A 4 -1.71 -8.95 5.88
N ALA A 5 -0.88 -7.99 6.27
CA ALA A 5 -0.52 -6.86 5.42
C ALA A 5 0.13 -7.36 4.11
N GLN A 6 -0.42 -6.93 2.98
CA GLN A 6 0.08 -7.27 1.66
C GLN A 6 1.33 -6.43 1.33
N LYS A 7 2.39 -7.10 0.90
CA LYS A 7 3.60 -6.41 0.44
C LYS A 7 3.36 -5.76 -0.92
N VAL A 8 3.48 -4.43 -0.97
CA VAL A 8 3.44 -3.67 -2.22
C VAL A 8 4.85 -3.63 -2.80
N ARG A 9 5.01 -4.23 -3.98
CA ARG A 9 6.29 -4.31 -4.70
C ARG A 9 6.31 -3.38 -5.91
N CYS A 10 7.50 -2.90 -6.25
CA CYS A 10 7.71 -2.18 -7.50
C CYS A 10 7.44 -3.11 -8.67
N LYS A 11 6.53 -2.72 -9.59
CA LYS A 11 6.16 -3.52 -10.77
C LYS A 11 7.30 -3.77 -11.76
N TYR A 12 8.45 -3.10 -11.57
CA TYR A 12 9.58 -3.16 -12.49
C TYR A 12 10.80 -3.87 -11.93
N CYS A 13 11.18 -3.62 -10.67
CA CYS A 13 12.37 -4.22 -10.08
C CYS A 13 12.06 -5.15 -8.91
N GLY A 14 10.78 -5.32 -8.54
CA GLY A 14 10.34 -6.25 -7.51
C GLY A 14 10.65 -5.85 -6.07
N ILE A 15 11.38 -4.76 -5.83
CA ILE A 15 11.69 -4.30 -4.47
C ILE A 15 10.41 -3.93 -3.71
N GLN A 16 10.37 -4.23 -2.41
CA GLN A 16 9.26 -3.81 -1.55
C GLN A 16 9.29 -2.29 -1.38
N LEU A 17 8.14 -1.65 -1.64
CA LEU A 17 7.93 -0.22 -1.51
C LEU A 17 7.13 0.14 -0.26
N ALA A 18 6.15 -0.70 0.09
CA ALA A 18 5.20 -0.47 1.17
C ALA A 18 4.55 -1.78 1.62
N GLU A 19 3.78 -1.70 2.68
CA GLU A 19 2.84 -2.72 3.15
C GLU A 19 1.44 -2.11 3.13
N GLN A 20 0.44 -2.89 2.75
CA GLN A 20 -0.93 -2.45 2.61
C GLN A 20 -1.85 -3.37 3.41
N ASP A 21 -2.70 -2.80 4.24
CA ASP A 21 -3.71 -3.52 5.00
C ASP A 21 -5.08 -2.85 4.84
N GLU A 22 -6.03 -3.22 5.69
CA GLU A 22 -7.40 -2.69 5.68
C GLU A 22 -7.47 -1.22 6.15
N THR A 23 -6.48 -0.76 6.90
CA THR A 23 -6.42 0.60 7.45
C THR A 23 -5.77 1.58 6.48
N GLY A 24 -4.90 1.07 5.60
CA GLY A 24 -4.32 1.85 4.52
C GLY A 24 -2.99 1.32 4.02
N LEU A 25 -2.05 2.24 3.81
CA LEU A 25 -0.74 1.97 3.23
C LEU A 25 0.36 2.50 4.14
N MET A 26 1.31 1.64 4.47
CA MET A 26 2.46 1.93 5.32
C MET A 26 3.76 1.86 4.52
N ILE A 27 4.52 2.94 4.53
CA ILE A 27 5.84 3.03 3.91
C ILE A 27 6.87 3.04 5.03
N ARG A 28 7.73 2.02 5.08
CA ARG A 28 8.83 1.92 6.05
C ARG A 28 10.14 1.85 5.28
N ARG A 29 11.03 2.81 5.54
CA ARG A 29 12.34 2.86 4.90
C ARG A 29 13.37 3.50 5.82
N ASN A 30 14.36 2.72 6.25
CA ASN A 30 15.30 3.13 7.29
C ASN A 30 14.50 3.66 8.50
N ASP A 31 14.80 4.86 8.96
CA ASP A 31 14.13 5.52 10.09
C ASP A 31 12.87 6.31 9.66
N LEU A 32 12.50 6.27 8.37
CA LEU A 32 11.28 6.91 7.88
C LEU A 32 10.12 5.92 7.93
N GLU A 33 9.08 6.31 8.66
CA GLU A 33 7.77 5.67 8.68
C GLU A 33 6.71 6.67 8.26
N ALA A 34 5.91 6.33 7.25
CA ALA A 34 4.80 7.14 6.78
C ALA A 34 3.56 6.27 6.60
N HIS A 35 2.43 6.74 7.10
CA HIS A 35 1.16 6.04 7.02
C HIS A 35 0.15 6.89 6.25
N TYR A 36 -0.46 6.29 5.24
CA TYR A 36 -1.61 6.85 4.53
C TYR A 36 -2.84 6.05 4.93
N ALA A 37 -3.71 6.66 5.74
CA ALA A 37 -4.93 6.03 6.20
C ALA A 37 -6.10 6.36 5.25
N GLY A 38 -6.86 5.33 4.88
CA GLY A 38 -8.06 5.47 4.07
C GLY A 38 -7.92 5.08 2.59
N PRO A 39 -9.05 5.05 1.85
CA PRO A 39 -9.09 4.68 0.45
C PRO A 39 -8.43 5.73 -0.44
N GLY A 40 -7.84 5.30 -1.54
CA GLY A 40 -7.30 6.23 -2.52
C GLY A 40 -6.35 5.63 -3.52
N LEU A 41 -5.74 6.53 -4.29
CA LEU A 41 -4.63 6.22 -5.19
C LEU A 41 -3.38 6.90 -4.66
N VAL A 42 -2.36 6.11 -4.35
CA VAL A 42 -1.06 6.60 -3.91
C VAL A 42 -0.03 6.32 -4.98
N SER A 43 0.70 7.35 -5.39
CA SER A 43 1.82 7.20 -6.32
C SER A 43 3.13 7.15 -5.54
N ILE A 44 3.86 6.05 -5.65
CA ILE A 44 5.16 5.83 -5.00
C ILE A 44 6.24 5.76 -6.07
N ARG A 45 7.22 6.66 -5.99
CA ARG A 45 8.42 6.56 -6.84
C ARG A 45 9.37 5.54 -6.23
N CYS A 46 9.78 4.56 -7.03
CA CYS A 46 10.70 3.52 -6.57
C CYS A 46 12.01 4.11 -6.06
N TYR A 47 12.38 3.81 -4.82
CA TYR A 47 13.56 4.40 -4.19
C TYR A 47 14.88 3.78 -4.66
N ARG A 48 14.86 2.57 -5.24
CA ARG A 48 16.05 1.94 -5.82
C ARG A 48 16.67 2.87 -6.88
N PRO A 49 17.94 3.30 -6.73
CA PRO A 49 18.57 4.26 -7.65
C PRO A 49 18.55 3.84 -9.11
N SER A 50 18.73 2.56 -9.39
CA SER A 50 18.70 2.01 -10.76
C SER A 50 17.29 1.87 -11.36
N CYS A 51 16.22 2.05 -10.58
CA CYS A 51 14.85 1.88 -11.07
C CYS A 51 14.09 3.22 -11.19
N ARG A 52 13.89 3.96 -10.09
CA ARG A 52 13.24 5.30 -10.04
C ARG A 52 11.88 5.45 -10.76
N ARG A 53 11.25 4.36 -11.21
CA ARG A 53 9.96 4.37 -11.89
C ARG A 53 8.80 4.62 -10.91
N LEU A 54 7.76 5.26 -11.41
CA LEU A 54 6.53 5.55 -10.66
C LEU A 54 5.65 4.30 -10.59
N ASN A 55 5.15 3.98 -9.40
CA ASN A 55 4.19 2.93 -9.14
C ASN A 55 2.93 3.56 -8.59
N VAL A 56 1.78 3.17 -9.11
CA VAL A 56 0.48 3.63 -8.61
C VAL A 56 -0.14 2.47 -7.84
N VAL A 57 -0.50 2.72 -6.60
CA VAL A 57 -1.05 1.75 -5.65
C VAL A 57 -2.47 2.16 -5.36
N ARG A 58 -3.41 1.22 -5.53
CA ARG A 58 -4.82 1.44 -5.22
C ARG A 58 -5.09 0.86 -3.83
N ILE A 59 -5.50 1.73 -2.92
CA ILE A 59 -5.92 1.36 -1.58
C ILE A 59 -7.43 1.16 -1.64
N PRO A 60 -7.93 -0.07 -1.43
CA PRO A 60 -9.34 -0.34 -1.47
C PRO A 60 -10.03 0.41 -0.32
N THR A 61 -11.22 0.94 -0.60
CA THR A 61 -12.16 1.27 0.47
C THR A 61 -12.48 -0.02 1.21
N ALA A 62 -12.33 -0.03 2.53
CA ALA A 62 -12.83 -1.13 3.35
C ALA A 62 -14.25 -1.43 2.87
N LYS A 63 -14.47 -2.63 2.35
CA LYS A 63 -15.79 -3.05 1.91
C LYS A 63 -16.65 -2.94 3.16
N ALA A 64 -17.66 -2.07 3.15
CA ALA A 64 -18.64 -2.03 4.24
C ALA A 64 -19.06 -3.48 4.50
N PRO A 65 -19.05 -3.97 5.76
CA PRO A 65 -19.55 -5.31 6.05
C PRO A 65 -20.94 -5.39 5.44
N GLY A 66 -21.15 -6.41 4.63
CA GLY A 66 -22.29 -6.52 3.72
C GLY A 66 -23.59 -6.12 4.40
N GLY A 67 -24.39 -5.32 3.68
CA GLY A 67 -25.72 -4.95 4.13
C GLY A 67 -26.46 -6.18 4.64
N ALA A 68 -26.96 -6.07 5.87
CA ALA A 68 -28.01 -6.95 6.34
C ALA A 68 -29.19 -6.75 5.39
N ALA A 69 -29.43 -7.74 4.53
CA ALA A 69 -30.72 -7.94 3.92
C ALA A 69 -31.68 -8.37 5.05
N ALA A 70 -32.67 -7.52 5.31
CA ALA A 70 -33.93 -7.86 5.97
C ALA A 70 -35.01 -6.96 5.37
#